data_AF-A0A7Y6CE61-F1
#
_entry.id   AF-A0A7Y6CE61-F1
#
_cell.length_a   1.000
_cell.length_b   1.000
_cell.length_c   1.000
_cell.angle_alpha   90.00
_cell.angle_beta   90.00
_cell.angle_gamma   90.00
#
_symmetry.space_group_name_H-M   'P 1'
#
loop_
_entity.id
_entity.type
_entity.pdbx_description
1 polymer ?
#
loop_
_entity_poly.entity_id
_entity_poly.type
_entity_poly.pdbx_seq_one_letter_code
_entity_poly.pdbx_strand_id
1 'polypeptide(L)'
;TDEIWVAMLAGRLVPVLGTGVPLNGGGDAHLPARDQLAAYLARTFDAPREHAGDLAKVAQYIVVTRGIGPLYDELHDIFDREYEPQPVHRLLAALPPALRDLGAPQQLIVTTHYDRALEQAFDETGEQYDVVSYISLGRDRGKFLHRSAEGDERVIQLPNAYADVPLERRPVILKIHGEVDRAPARASESFVVSEDDHIAYLAETGLAGVLPVTLAARLRRSHFLFLGYGLLDWSLRVFLHRLWSDGQVDYRSWAVQPAAGVVEREFWKKRGVEPSARGLDEFVSILRARLADTTLEGAVR
;
A
#
# COMPACT_ATOMS: atom_id res chain seq x y z
N THR A 1 20.99 0.95 6.96
CA THR A 1 20.55 -0.23 6.20
C THR A 1 20.66 -1.52 7.00
N ASP A 2 21.69 -1.70 7.84
CA ASP A 2 21.82 -2.91 8.67
C ASP A 2 20.63 -3.16 9.60
N GLU A 3 20.20 -2.16 10.34
CA GLU A 3 19.04 -2.32 11.24
C GLU A 3 17.74 -2.64 10.49
N ILE A 4 17.55 -2.04 9.30
CA ILE A 4 16.42 -2.35 8.42
C ILE A 4 16.46 -3.81 7.99
N TRP A 5 17.64 -4.29 7.57
CA TRP A 5 17.84 -5.67 7.15
C TRP A 5 17.56 -6.67 8.28
N VAL A 6 18.07 -6.39 9.48
CA VAL A 6 17.83 -7.21 10.68
C VAL A 6 16.35 -7.23 11.05
N ALA A 7 15.67 -6.07 11.05
CA ALA A 7 14.25 -6.00 11.35
C ALA A 7 13.39 -6.72 10.31
N MET A 8 13.78 -6.65 9.04
CA MET A 8 13.14 -7.33 7.91
C MET A 8 13.24 -8.85 8.05
N LEU A 9 14.44 -9.41 8.26
CA LEU A 9 14.63 -10.86 8.44
C LEU A 9 14.06 -11.39 9.76
N ALA A 10 13.82 -10.53 10.76
CA ALA A 10 13.14 -10.90 11.99
C ALA A 10 11.59 -10.92 11.87
N GLY A 11 11.02 -10.58 10.71
CA GLY A 11 9.57 -10.49 10.52
C GLY A 11 8.92 -9.35 11.34
N ARG A 12 9.70 -8.34 11.74
CA ARG A 12 9.26 -7.22 12.60
C ARG A 12 9.26 -5.86 11.87
N LEU A 13 9.31 -5.88 10.55
CA LEU A 13 9.29 -4.69 9.71
C LEU A 13 8.10 -4.75 8.76
N VAL A 14 7.32 -3.67 8.72
CA VAL A 14 6.19 -3.47 7.81
C VAL A 14 6.63 -2.51 6.71
N PRO A 15 6.81 -2.99 5.47
CA PRO A 15 6.99 -2.12 4.31
C PRO A 15 5.68 -1.37 4.02
N VAL A 16 5.80 -0.07 3.75
CA VAL A 16 4.67 0.77 3.32
C VAL A 16 4.99 1.37 1.97
N LEU A 17 4.29 0.90 0.93
CA LEU A 17 4.43 1.38 -0.44
C LEU A 17 3.53 2.60 -0.64
N GLY A 18 4.15 3.76 -0.87
CA GLY A 18 3.48 4.99 -1.24
C GLY A 18 3.49 5.22 -2.75
N THR A 19 2.77 6.24 -3.20
CA THR A 19 2.52 6.51 -4.63
C THR A 19 3.74 6.99 -5.45
N GLY A 20 4.90 7.13 -4.81
CA GLY A 20 6.18 7.36 -5.47
C GLY A 20 6.90 6.07 -5.87
N VAL A 21 6.33 4.89 -5.57
CA VAL A 21 6.73 3.64 -6.21
C VAL A 21 6.14 3.64 -7.62
N PRO A 22 6.96 3.60 -8.68
CA PRO A 22 6.45 3.69 -10.03
C PRO A 22 5.68 2.43 -10.41
N LEU A 23 4.71 2.61 -11.29
CA LEU A 23 3.98 1.53 -11.94
C LEU A 23 4.21 1.70 -13.45
N ASN A 24 4.87 0.74 -14.07
CA ASN A 24 5.18 0.81 -15.50
C ASN A 24 4.20 -0.09 -16.23
N GLY A 25 3.27 0.51 -16.97
CA GLY A 25 2.30 -0.25 -17.76
C GLY A 25 2.96 -0.80 -19.03
N GLY A 26 2.52 -1.98 -19.48
CA GLY A 26 2.86 -2.45 -20.83
C GLY A 26 2.15 -1.63 -21.91
N GLY A 27 2.87 -1.21 -22.96
CA GLY A 27 2.34 -0.48 -24.12
C GLY A 27 2.34 1.06 -24.01
N ASP A 28 1.85 1.75 -25.06
CA ASP A 28 1.86 3.22 -25.23
C ASP A 28 0.95 3.98 -24.23
N ALA A 29 0.23 3.27 -23.37
CA ALA A 29 -0.71 3.84 -22.41
C ALA A 29 -0.23 3.63 -20.96
N HIS A 30 0.93 4.21 -20.63
CA HIS A 30 1.36 4.43 -19.24
C HIS A 30 0.36 5.35 -18.54
N LEU A 31 0.10 5.13 -17.25
CA LEU A 31 -0.72 6.07 -16.47
C LEU A 31 -0.25 6.56 -15.09
N PRO A 32 0.59 5.89 -14.31
CA PRO A 32 0.41 6.01 -12.86
C PRO A 32 1.51 6.83 -12.18
N ALA A 33 1.52 8.13 -12.45
CA ALA A 33 1.89 9.12 -11.44
C ALA A 33 0.59 9.87 -11.06
N ARG A 34 0.41 10.21 -9.78
CA ARG A 34 -0.87 10.79 -9.30
C ARG A 34 -1.24 12.09 -10.02
N ASP A 35 -0.26 12.91 -10.35
CA ASP A 35 -0.40 14.15 -11.11
C ASP A 35 -0.83 13.89 -12.57
N GLN A 36 -0.29 12.85 -13.21
CA GLN A 36 -0.70 12.42 -14.54
C GLN A 36 -2.16 11.92 -14.55
N LEU A 37 -2.53 11.14 -13.53
CA LEU A 37 -3.90 10.66 -13.36
C LEU A 37 -4.88 11.82 -13.10
N ALA A 38 -4.53 12.76 -12.22
CA ALA A 38 -5.32 13.96 -11.97
C ALA A 38 -5.52 14.79 -13.25
N ALA A 39 -4.45 15.00 -14.01
CA ALA A 39 -4.51 15.76 -15.25
C ALA A 39 -5.31 15.04 -16.35
N TYR A 40 -5.23 13.71 -16.41
CA TYR A 40 -6.04 12.89 -17.30
C TYR A 40 -7.53 13.03 -16.99
N LEU A 41 -7.92 12.74 -15.74
CA LEU A 41 -9.32 12.83 -15.30
C LEU A 41 -9.87 14.26 -15.46
N ALA A 42 -9.06 15.28 -15.18
CA ALA A 42 -9.48 16.67 -15.36
C ALA A 42 -9.81 16.99 -16.82
N ARG A 43 -9.04 16.45 -17.78
CA ARG A 43 -9.34 16.61 -19.22
C ARG A 43 -10.56 15.79 -19.63
N THR A 44 -10.66 14.54 -19.18
CA THR A 44 -11.76 13.63 -19.55
C THR A 44 -13.12 14.16 -19.10
N PHE A 45 -13.18 14.82 -17.94
CA PHE A 45 -14.43 15.31 -17.35
C PHE A 45 -14.61 16.82 -17.38
N ASP A 46 -13.78 17.55 -18.14
CA ASP A 46 -13.79 19.01 -18.23
C ASP A 46 -13.71 19.71 -16.86
N ALA A 47 -12.92 19.17 -15.94
CA ALA A 47 -12.71 19.76 -14.63
C ALA A 47 -11.92 21.08 -14.70
N PRO A 48 -12.16 22.03 -13.77
CA PRO A 48 -11.40 23.27 -13.71
C PRO A 48 -9.88 23.04 -13.70
N ARG A 49 -9.15 23.86 -14.47
CA ARG A 49 -7.69 23.69 -14.65
C ARG A 49 -6.92 23.81 -13.34
N GLU A 50 -7.43 24.59 -12.40
CA GLU A 50 -6.87 24.72 -11.05
C GLU A 50 -6.92 23.43 -10.22
N HIS A 51 -7.74 22.44 -10.61
CA HIS A 51 -7.81 21.15 -9.95
C HIS A 51 -6.90 20.10 -10.58
N ALA A 52 -6.45 20.29 -11.83
CA ALA A 52 -5.76 19.27 -12.63
C ALA A 52 -4.46 18.69 -12.04
N GLY A 53 -3.89 19.32 -11.00
CA GLY A 53 -2.72 18.81 -10.27
C GLY A 53 -3.03 18.06 -8.98
N ASP A 54 -4.31 17.92 -8.59
CA ASP A 54 -4.74 17.33 -7.33
C ASP A 54 -5.82 16.27 -7.58
N LEU A 55 -5.42 15.00 -7.49
CA LEU A 55 -6.29 13.86 -7.78
C LEU A 55 -7.56 13.88 -6.91
N ALA A 56 -7.45 14.29 -5.64
CA ALA A 56 -8.58 14.27 -4.74
C ALA A 56 -9.62 15.32 -5.12
N LYS A 57 -9.18 16.51 -5.53
CA LYS A 57 -10.07 17.58 -6.01
C LYS A 57 -10.72 17.24 -7.34
N VAL A 58 -9.98 16.65 -8.27
CA VAL A 58 -10.53 16.22 -9.55
C VAL A 58 -11.56 15.11 -9.35
N ALA A 59 -11.24 14.11 -8.52
CA ALA A 59 -12.19 13.05 -8.17
C ALA A 59 -13.44 13.62 -7.48
N GLN A 60 -13.29 14.55 -6.53
CA GLN A 60 -14.41 15.22 -5.87
C GLN A 60 -15.28 15.96 -6.89
N TYR A 61 -14.67 16.71 -7.82
CA TYR A 61 -15.38 17.41 -8.89
C TYR A 61 -16.22 16.42 -9.72
N ILE A 62 -15.63 15.30 -10.14
CA ILE A 62 -16.32 14.29 -10.95
C ILE A 62 -17.48 13.68 -10.16
N VAL A 63 -17.26 13.29 -8.91
CA VAL A 63 -18.31 12.72 -8.04
C VAL A 63 -19.49 13.68 -7.89
N VAL A 64 -19.24 14.98 -7.68
CA VAL A 64 -20.30 15.99 -7.48
C VAL A 64 -21.02 16.36 -8.78
N THR A 65 -20.34 16.32 -9.92
CA THR A 65 -20.90 16.82 -11.21
C THR A 65 -21.41 15.73 -12.16
N ARG A 66 -20.88 14.50 -12.03
CA ARG A 66 -21.18 13.35 -12.90
C ARG A 66 -21.61 12.10 -12.12
N GLY A 67 -21.42 12.09 -10.80
CA GLY A 67 -21.65 10.93 -9.95
C GLY A 67 -20.44 10.01 -9.87
N ILE A 68 -20.52 9.02 -8.99
CA ILE A 68 -19.39 8.12 -8.69
C ILE A 68 -19.16 7.04 -9.76
N GLY A 69 -20.21 6.62 -10.47
CA GLY A 69 -20.12 5.57 -11.51
C GLY A 69 -19.10 5.89 -12.61
N PRO A 70 -19.21 7.04 -13.30
CA PRO A 70 -18.25 7.41 -14.33
C PRO A 70 -16.80 7.53 -13.83
N LEU A 71 -16.59 7.97 -12.59
CA LEU A 71 -15.25 7.97 -12.00
C LEU A 71 -14.71 6.55 -11.83
N TYR A 72 -15.54 5.63 -11.32
CA TYR A 72 -15.16 4.23 -11.12
C TYR A 72 -14.88 3.51 -12.44
N ASP A 73 -15.68 3.75 -13.48
CA ASP A 73 -15.44 3.17 -14.81
C ASP A 73 -14.06 3.57 -15.35
N GLU A 74 -13.70 4.86 -15.23
CA GLU A 74 -12.37 5.34 -15.65
C GLU A 74 -11.25 4.77 -14.77
N LEU A 75 -11.40 4.76 -13.45
CA LEU A 75 -10.38 4.18 -12.57
C LEU A 75 -10.20 2.67 -12.81
N HIS A 76 -11.28 1.95 -13.10
CA HIS A 76 -11.23 0.54 -13.48
C HIS A 76 -10.42 0.35 -14.76
N ASP A 77 -10.76 1.04 -15.84
CA ASP A 77 -10.07 0.91 -17.14
C ASP A 77 -8.57 1.25 -17.05
N ILE A 78 -8.19 2.03 -16.05
CA ILE A 78 -6.80 2.37 -15.74
C ILE A 78 -6.13 1.25 -14.94
N PHE A 79 -6.71 0.85 -13.81
CA PHE A 79 -6.06 -0.07 -12.86
C PHE A 79 -6.26 -1.56 -13.16
N ASP A 80 -7.22 -1.93 -14.01
CA ASP A 80 -7.43 -3.32 -14.48
C ASP A 80 -6.32 -3.80 -15.44
N ARG A 81 -5.44 -2.89 -15.87
CA ARG A 81 -4.30 -3.20 -16.74
C ARG A 81 -3.17 -3.92 -16.01
N GLU A 82 -2.39 -4.71 -16.73
CA GLU A 82 -1.15 -5.28 -16.19
C GLU A 82 -0.06 -4.21 -16.08
N TYR A 83 0.50 -4.09 -14.88
CA TYR A 83 1.63 -3.23 -14.58
C TYR A 83 2.82 -4.10 -14.21
N GLU A 84 3.94 -3.86 -14.88
CA GLU A 84 5.16 -4.64 -14.68
C GLU A 84 5.65 -4.51 -13.23
N PRO A 85 5.85 -5.61 -12.50
CA PRO A 85 6.38 -5.58 -11.14
C PRO A 85 7.77 -4.92 -11.06
N GLN A 86 7.86 -3.75 -10.44
CA GLN A 86 9.13 -3.07 -10.22
C GLN A 86 10.08 -3.81 -9.24
N PRO A 87 11.39 -3.47 -9.22
CA PRO A 87 12.36 -4.14 -8.35
C PRO A 87 11.97 -4.19 -6.87
N VAL A 88 11.24 -3.20 -6.36
CA VAL A 88 10.73 -3.19 -4.99
C VAL A 88 9.68 -4.27 -4.76
N HIS A 89 8.73 -4.47 -5.68
CA HIS A 89 7.72 -5.53 -5.58
C HIS A 89 8.39 -6.90 -5.59
N ARG A 90 9.35 -7.11 -6.51
CA ARG A 90 10.12 -8.36 -6.61
C ARG A 90 11.00 -8.65 -5.40
N LEU A 91 11.59 -7.62 -4.79
CA LEU A 91 12.31 -7.77 -3.53
C LEU A 91 11.37 -8.28 -2.43
N LEU A 92 10.18 -7.66 -2.30
CA LEU A 92 9.21 -8.06 -1.29
C LEU A 92 8.69 -9.48 -1.52
N ALA A 93 8.35 -9.83 -2.76
CA ALA A 93 7.89 -11.17 -3.13
C ALA A 93 8.95 -12.27 -2.96
N ALA A 94 10.24 -11.92 -2.92
CA ALA A 94 11.35 -12.87 -2.73
C ALA A 94 11.72 -13.13 -1.25
N LEU A 95 11.18 -12.36 -0.31
CA LEU A 95 11.45 -12.51 1.13
C LEU A 95 10.77 -13.70 1.83
N PRO A 96 9.55 -14.14 1.45
CA PRO A 96 8.84 -15.18 2.19
C PRO A 96 9.61 -16.49 2.41
N PRO A 97 10.35 -17.05 1.41
CA PRO A 97 11.20 -18.23 1.63
C PRO A 97 12.23 -18.02 2.74
N ALA A 98 12.99 -16.92 2.69
CA ALA A 98 14.02 -16.64 3.67
C ALA A 98 13.43 -16.48 5.10
N LEU A 99 12.26 -15.87 5.23
CA LEU A 99 11.57 -15.77 6.51
C LEU A 99 11.11 -17.14 7.03
N ARG A 100 10.64 -18.03 6.16
CA ARG A 100 10.28 -19.40 6.55
C ARG A 100 11.49 -20.18 7.03
N ASP A 101 12.62 -20.11 6.32
CA ASP A 101 13.85 -20.82 6.68
C ASP A 101 14.42 -20.34 8.03
N LEU A 102 14.22 -19.06 8.35
CA LEU A 102 14.60 -18.47 9.63
C LEU A 102 13.58 -18.72 10.75
N GLY A 103 12.44 -19.35 10.47
CA GLY A 103 11.33 -19.50 11.43
C GLY A 103 10.74 -18.16 11.88
N ALA A 104 10.92 -17.10 11.09
CA ALA A 104 10.41 -15.77 11.37
C ALA A 104 8.93 -15.63 10.91
N PRO A 105 8.15 -14.74 11.55
CA PRO A 105 6.81 -14.42 11.08
C PRO A 105 6.82 -13.87 9.65
N GLN A 106 5.75 -14.15 8.89
CA GLN A 106 5.61 -13.69 7.52
C GLN A 106 5.26 -12.20 7.45
N GLN A 107 5.48 -11.61 6.27
CA GLN A 107 5.39 -10.17 6.07
C GLN A 107 3.95 -9.66 6.15
N LEU A 108 3.78 -8.50 6.78
CA LEU A 108 2.65 -7.63 6.53
C LEU A 108 3.16 -6.48 5.67
N ILE A 109 2.61 -6.32 4.47
CA ILE A 109 2.96 -5.24 3.54
C ILE A 109 1.76 -4.32 3.42
N VAL A 110 1.97 -3.01 3.58
CA VAL A 110 0.92 -2.01 3.37
C VAL A 110 1.17 -1.32 2.03
N THR A 111 0.13 -1.14 1.23
CA THR A 111 0.21 -0.40 -0.04
C THR A 111 -0.95 0.57 -0.21
N THR A 112 -0.63 1.74 -0.77
CA THR A 112 -1.61 2.77 -1.16
C THR A 112 -2.10 2.59 -2.60
N HIS A 113 -1.58 1.60 -3.32
CA HIS A 113 -1.86 1.36 -4.73
C HIS A 113 -3.12 0.52 -4.92
N TYR A 114 -3.83 0.77 -6.02
CA TYR A 114 -5.08 0.09 -6.37
C TYR A 114 -4.87 -1.11 -7.29
N ASP A 115 -3.83 -1.07 -8.13
CA ASP A 115 -3.47 -2.12 -9.09
C ASP A 115 -2.96 -3.39 -8.41
N ARG A 116 -2.55 -4.37 -9.22
CA ARG A 116 -2.09 -5.69 -8.77
C ARG A 116 -0.61 -5.97 -9.02
N ALA A 117 0.26 -4.97 -9.21
CA ALA A 117 1.68 -5.20 -9.51
C ALA A 117 2.44 -5.87 -8.36
N LEU A 118 2.08 -5.61 -7.11
CA LEU A 118 2.67 -6.30 -5.96
C LEU A 118 2.23 -7.76 -5.93
N GLU A 119 0.93 -8.00 -6.06
CA GLU A 119 0.29 -9.31 -6.15
C GLU A 119 0.90 -10.14 -7.29
N GLN A 120 1.05 -9.56 -8.47
CA GLN A 120 1.71 -10.18 -9.62
C GLN A 120 3.16 -10.57 -9.32
N ALA A 121 3.89 -9.76 -8.52
CA ALA A 121 5.24 -10.13 -8.10
C ALA A 121 5.27 -11.38 -7.21
N PHE A 122 4.26 -11.57 -6.35
CA PHE A 122 4.11 -12.79 -5.56
C PHE A 122 3.66 -13.99 -6.42
N ASP A 123 2.78 -13.75 -7.39
CA ASP A 123 2.36 -14.77 -8.34
C ASP A 123 3.58 -15.27 -9.17
N GLU A 124 4.49 -14.37 -9.59
CA GLU A 124 5.74 -14.68 -10.30
C GLU A 124 6.69 -15.57 -9.48
N THR A 125 6.69 -15.47 -8.14
CA THR A 125 7.52 -16.31 -7.26
C THR A 125 6.82 -17.60 -6.81
N GLY A 126 5.54 -17.77 -7.12
CA GLY A 126 4.72 -18.89 -6.67
C GLY A 126 4.39 -18.85 -5.17
N GLU A 127 4.58 -17.70 -4.52
CA GLU A 127 4.30 -17.51 -3.10
C GLU A 127 2.82 -17.27 -2.86
N GLN A 128 2.22 -18.02 -1.93
CA GLN A 128 0.84 -17.77 -1.51
C GLN A 128 0.78 -16.54 -0.61
N TYR A 129 -0.24 -15.70 -0.80
CA TYR A 129 -0.49 -14.51 0.01
C TYR A 129 -2.00 -14.27 0.19
N ASP A 130 -2.34 -13.55 1.24
CA ASP A 130 -3.70 -13.07 1.47
C ASP A 130 -3.75 -11.55 1.24
N VAL A 131 -4.89 -11.04 0.76
CA VAL A 131 -5.12 -9.61 0.54
C VAL A 131 -6.22 -9.12 1.48
N VAL A 132 -5.96 -8.01 2.16
CA VAL A 132 -6.96 -7.31 2.97
C VAL A 132 -7.12 -5.90 2.41
N SER A 133 -8.28 -5.57 1.85
CA SER A 133 -8.52 -4.31 1.14
C SER A 133 -9.66 -3.50 1.75
N TYR A 134 -9.50 -2.18 1.80
CA TYR A 134 -10.50 -1.28 2.38
C TYR A 134 -11.71 -1.10 1.45
N ILE A 135 -12.91 -1.04 2.03
CA ILE A 135 -14.18 -0.83 1.32
C ILE A 135 -14.61 0.63 1.50
N SER A 136 -14.59 1.44 0.44
CA SER A 136 -14.93 2.87 0.46
C SER A 136 -16.39 3.16 0.08
N LEU A 137 -17.09 2.19 -0.52
CA LEU A 137 -18.44 2.35 -1.06
C LEU A 137 -19.41 1.26 -0.54
N GLY A 138 -20.70 1.56 -0.62
CA GLY A 138 -21.76 0.58 -0.43
C GLY A 138 -22.07 0.29 1.03
N ARG A 139 -22.82 -0.79 1.26
CA ARG A 139 -23.35 -1.16 2.58
C ARG A 139 -22.25 -1.50 3.61
N ASP A 140 -21.09 -1.91 3.12
CA ASP A 140 -19.96 -2.37 3.93
C ASP A 140 -18.83 -1.33 3.97
N ARG A 141 -19.11 -0.08 3.56
CA ARG A 141 -18.19 1.06 3.70
C ARG A 141 -17.62 1.15 5.11
N GLY A 142 -16.31 1.44 5.19
CA GLY A 142 -15.59 1.55 6.46
C GLY A 142 -14.94 0.24 6.92
N LYS A 143 -15.34 -0.90 6.33
CA LYS A 143 -14.82 -2.23 6.64
C LYS A 143 -13.69 -2.63 5.68
N PHE A 144 -13.18 -3.84 5.90
CA PHE A 144 -12.20 -4.48 5.03
C PHE A 144 -12.76 -5.78 4.44
N LEU A 145 -12.38 -6.05 3.20
CA LEU A 145 -12.54 -7.34 2.54
C LEU A 145 -11.27 -8.16 2.75
N HIS A 146 -11.41 -9.43 3.12
CA HIS A 146 -10.30 -10.38 3.12
C HIS A 146 -10.46 -11.34 1.94
N ARG A 147 -9.45 -11.43 1.09
CA ARG A 147 -9.30 -12.43 0.03
C ARG A 147 -8.17 -13.38 0.43
N SER A 148 -8.49 -14.65 0.65
CA SER A 148 -7.47 -15.66 0.99
C SER A 148 -6.63 -16.02 -0.24
N ALA A 149 -5.50 -16.69 -0.03
CA ALA A 149 -4.68 -17.22 -1.13
C ALA A 149 -5.43 -18.21 -2.05
N GLU A 150 -6.51 -18.82 -1.57
CA GLU A 150 -7.38 -19.71 -2.35
C GLU A 150 -8.42 -18.94 -3.19
N GLY A 151 -8.52 -17.62 -3.00
CA GLY A 151 -9.45 -16.73 -3.70
C GLY A 151 -10.78 -16.50 -2.97
N ASP A 152 -10.95 -17.04 -1.76
CA ASP A 152 -12.18 -16.85 -0.99
C ASP A 152 -12.28 -15.40 -0.48
N GLU A 153 -13.35 -14.70 -0.85
CA GLU A 153 -13.61 -13.32 -0.42
C GLU A 153 -14.62 -13.25 0.74
N ARG A 154 -14.26 -12.53 1.80
CA ARG A 154 -15.11 -12.34 2.98
C ARG A 154 -14.96 -10.94 3.56
N VAL A 155 -16.07 -10.22 3.65
CA VAL A 155 -16.11 -8.94 4.39
C VAL A 155 -15.90 -9.22 5.87
N ILE A 156 -14.96 -8.50 6.48
CA ILE A 156 -14.65 -8.58 7.90
C ILE A 156 -15.73 -7.80 8.67
N GLN A 157 -16.77 -8.51 9.10
CA GLN A 157 -17.91 -7.91 9.81
C GLN A 157 -17.56 -7.55 11.26
N LEU A 158 -16.80 -8.41 11.94
CA LEU A 158 -16.41 -8.25 13.35
C LEU A 158 -14.88 -8.38 13.48
N PRO A 159 -14.12 -7.28 13.36
CA PRO A 159 -12.66 -7.33 13.38
C PRO A 159 -12.08 -8.01 14.62
N ASN A 160 -12.67 -7.80 15.79
CA ASN A 160 -12.22 -8.39 17.06
C ASN A 160 -12.39 -9.91 17.14
N ALA A 161 -13.26 -10.49 16.32
CA ALA A 161 -13.50 -11.93 16.27
C ALA A 161 -12.89 -12.60 15.02
N TYR A 162 -12.25 -11.82 14.15
CA TYR A 162 -11.74 -12.30 12.87
C TYR A 162 -10.34 -12.91 13.04
N ALA A 163 -10.24 -14.23 12.90
CA ALA A 163 -9.00 -14.99 13.10
C ALA A 163 -8.41 -15.57 11.81
N ASP A 164 -9.06 -15.36 10.66
CA ASP A 164 -8.72 -16.03 9.41
C ASP A 164 -7.50 -15.43 8.69
N VAL A 165 -6.87 -14.37 9.23
CA VAL A 165 -5.68 -13.75 8.62
C VAL A 165 -4.38 -14.47 9.08
N PRO A 166 -3.67 -15.21 8.21
CA PRO A 166 -2.65 -16.18 8.60
C PRO A 166 -1.21 -15.60 8.57
N LEU A 167 -0.97 -14.48 9.25
CA LEU A 167 0.33 -13.77 9.29
C LEU A 167 1.54 -14.59 9.79
N GLU A 168 1.31 -15.76 10.37
CA GLU A 168 2.37 -16.68 10.80
C GLU A 168 2.71 -17.72 9.73
N ARG A 169 1.88 -17.87 8.69
CA ARG A 169 2.02 -18.91 7.66
C ARG A 169 2.36 -18.35 6.28
N ARG A 170 1.81 -17.18 5.95
CA ARG A 170 1.99 -16.55 4.64
C ARG A 170 1.93 -15.01 4.73
N PRO A 171 2.53 -14.32 3.75
CA PRO A 171 2.43 -12.87 3.63
C PRO A 171 0.98 -12.37 3.54
N VAL A 172 0.76 -11.15 4.04
CA VAL A 172 -0.51 -10.43 3.90
C VAL A 172 -0.26 -9.06 3.31
N ILE A 173 -1.01 -8.72 2.25
CA ILE A 173 -1.00 -7.41 1.61
C ILE A 173 -2.21 -6.62 2.12
N LEU A 174 -1.97 -5.50 2.79
CA LEU A 174 -2.99 -4.58 3.29
C LEU A 174 -3.13 -3.37 2.35
N LYS A 175 -4.23 -3.31 1.60
CA LYS A 175 -4.55 -2.24 0.64
C LYS A 175 -5.48 -1.22 1.27
N ILE A 176 -4.90 -0.14 1.75
CA ILE A 176 -5.59 0.83 2.62
C ILE A 176 -6.51 1.79 1.86
N HIS A 177 -6.34 1.91 0.55
CA HIS A 177 -7.21 2.75 -0.28
C HIS A 177 -8.21 1.94 -1.12
N GLY A 178 -8.31 0.64 -0.87
CA GLY A 178 -9.07 -0.28 -1.71
C GLY A 178 -8.25 -0.82 -2.88
N GLU A 179 -8.92 -1.45 -3.83
CA GLU A 179 -8.32 -2.07 -5.00
C GLU A 179 -9.29 -2.14 -6.18
N VAL A 180 -8.72 -2.30 -7.38
CA VAL A 180 -9.48 -2.69 -8.56
C VAL A 180 -9.98 -4.13 -8.42
N ASP A 181 -11.24 -4.37 -8.78
CA ASP A 181 -11.79 -5.73 -8.88
C ASP A 181 -11.78 -6.17 -10.35
N ARG A 182 -10.94 -7.15 -10.67
CA ARG A 182 -10.82 -7.70 -12.04
C ARG A 182 -11.91 -8.71 -12.38
N ALA A 183 -12.78 -9.06 -11.44
CA ALA A 183 -13.93 -9.90 -11.74
C ALA A 183 -14.93 -9.13 -12.62
N PRO A 184 -15.60 -9.81 -13.58
CA PRO A 184 -16.56 -9.14 -14.47
C PRO A 184 -17.69 -8.39 -13.75
N ALA A 185 -18.02 -8.79 -12.52
CA ALA A 185 -19.08 -8.19 -11.72
C ALA A 185 -18.65 -6.91 -10.96
N ARG A 186 -17.33 -6.66 -10.81
CA ARG A 186 -16.75 -5.53 -10.06
C ARG A 186 -17.38 -5.33 -8.67
N ALA A 187 -17.73 -6.43 -8.01
CA ALA A 187 -18.57 -6.40 -6.81
C ALA A 187 -17.79 -5.94 -5.56
N SER A 188 -16.47 -6.14 -5.57
CA SER A 188 -15.57 -5.73 -4.49
C SER A 188 -14.75 -4.48 -4.81
N GLU A 189 -15.00 -3.84 -5.96
CA GLU A 189 -14.25 -2.68 -6.42
C GLU A 189 -14.39 -1.48 -5.48
N SER A 190 -13.26 -0.88 -5.11
CA SER A 190 -13.21 0.15 -4.09
C SER A 190 -12.03 1.08 -4.29
N PHE A 191 -12.29 2.38 -4.33
CA PHE A 191 -11.25 3.41 -4.42
C PHE A 191 -11.47 4.49 -3.36
N VAL A 192 -10.44 4.81 -2.58
CA VAL A 192 -10.39 6.00 -1.71
C VAL A 192 -9.64 7.10 -2.44
N VAL A 193 -10.38 7.90 -3.22
CA VAL A 193 -9.76 8.81 -4.19
C VAL A 193 -10.23 10.26 -4.06
N SER A 194 -11.50 10.50 -3.73
CA SER A 194 -12.05 11.85 -3.57
C SER A 194 -11.74 12.45 -2.18
N GLU A 195 -11.94 13.77 -2.02
CA GLU A 195 -11.83 14.41 -0.71
C GLU A 195 -12.78 13.77 0.30
N ASP A 196 -14.03 13.52 -0.09
CA ASP A 196 -15.03 12.87 0.77
C ASP A 196 -14.64 11.43 1.13
N ASP A 197 -13.98 10.69 0.23
CA ASP A 197 -13.48 9.35 0.56
C ASP A 197 -12.40 9.40 1.63
N HIS A 198 -11.42 10.30 1.49
CA HIS A 198 -10.33 10.47 2.45
C HIS A 198 -10.85 11.00 3.80
N ILE A 199 -11.80 11.92 3.80
CA ILE A 199 -12.44 12.43 5.03
C ILE A 199 -13.19 11.30 5.74
N ALA A 200 -13.98 10.52 5.00
CA ALA A 200 -14.69 9.38 5.60
C ALA A 200 -13.74 8.32 6.12
N TYR A 201 -12.68 8.00 5.36
CA TYR A 201 -11.63 7.07 5.78
C TYR A 201 -10.96 7.52 7.09
N LEU A 202 -10.76 8.83 7.27
CA LEU A 202 -10.23 9.41 8.51
C LEU A 202 -11.23 9.38 9.67
N ALA A 203 -12.51 9.62 9.38
CA ALA A 203 -13.58 9.70 10.37
C ALA A 203 -13.92 8.34 11.01
N GLU A 204 -13.66 7.24 10.30
CA GLU A 204 -13.74 5.89 10.86
C GLU A 204 -12.81 5.76 12.07
N THR A 205 -13.31 5.15 13.15
CA THR A 205 -12.49 4.83 14.33
C THR A 205 -11.16 4.21 13.89
N GLY A 206 -10.04 4.72 14.42
CA GLY A 206 -8.68 4.45 13.91
C GLY A 206 -8.40 2.97 13.62
N LEU A 207 -7.37 2.67 12.81
CA LEU A 207 -7.18 1.33 12.19
C LEU A 207 -7.27 0.14 13.17
N ALA A 208 -6.92 0.36 14.43
CA ALA A 208 -7.08 -0.57 15.54
C ALA A 208 -8.51 -1.09 15.79
N GLY A 209 -9.55 -0.34 15.43
CA GLY A 209 -10.96 -0.72 15.62
C GLY A 209 -11.60 -1.41 14.42
N VAL A 210 -10.98 -1.32 13.24
CA VAL A 210 -11.52 -1.83 11.96
C VAL A 210 -10.72 -2.99 11.37
N LEU A 211 -9.46 -3.17 11.77
CA LEU A 211 -8.63 -4.30 11.36
C LEU A 211 -8.74 -5.48 12.33
N PRO A 212 -8.61 -6.72 11.83
CA PRO A 212 -8.40 -7.89 12.67
C PRO A 212 -7.30 -7.66 13.71
N VAL A 213 -7.52 -8.20 14.93
CA VAL A 213 -6.60 -8.02 16.07
C VAL A 213 -5.17 -8.44 15.73
N THR A 214 -5.00 -9.48 14.90
CA THR A 214 -3.70 -9.96 14.44
C THR A 214 -2.95 -8.90 13.62
N LEU A 215 -3.63 -8.25 12.66
CA LEU A 215 -3.06 -7.16 11.86
C LEU A 215 -2.77 -5.94 12.72
N ALA A 216 -3.72 -5.53 13.55
CA ALA A 216 -3.56 -4.38 14.44
C ALA A 216 -2.38 -4.57 15.42
N ALA A 217 -2.24 -5.77 16.00
CA ALA A 217 -1.13 -6.11 16.87
C ALA A 217 0.21 -6.10 16.13
N ARG A 218 0.25 -6.61 14.89
CA ARG A 218 1.46 -6.58 14.05
C ARG A 218 1.88 -5.15 13.75
N LEU A 219 0.95 -4.28 13.33
CA LEU A 219 1.23 -2.88 13.05
C LEU A 219 1.76 -2.13 14.28
N ARG A 220 1.19 -2.36 15.47
CA ARG A 220 1.67 -1.70 16.70
C ARG A 220 3.07 -2.16 17.15
N ARG A 221 3.46 -3.40 16.82
CA ARG A 221 4.69 -4.04 17.31
C ARG A 221 5.76 -4.21 16.23
N SER A 222 5.78 -3.31 15.25
CA SER A 222 6.70 -3.39 14.11
C SER A 222 7.41 -2.06 13.86
N HIS A 223 8.62 -2.18 13.31
CA HIS A 223 9.28 -1.10 12.59
C HIS A 223 8.56 -0.83 11.27
N PHE A 224 8.63 0.40 10.76
CA PHE A 224 8.07 0.75 9.45
C PHE A 224 9.16 1.17 8.48
N LEU A 225 8.98 0.78 7.22
CA LEU A 225 9.82 1.22 6.11
C LEU A 225 8.94 1.82 5.02
N PHE A 226 8.90 3.15 4.97
CA PHE A 226 8.15 3.89 3.96
C PHE A 226 8.97 3.99 2.66
N LEU A 227 8.41 3.52 1.55
CA LEU A 227 9.05 3.48 0.25
C LEU A 227 8.21 4.30 -0.73
N GLY A 228 8.80 5.35 -1.33
CA GLY A 228 8.06 6.22 -2.25
C GLY A 228 6.89 6.98 -1.59
N TYR A 229 6.97 7.25 -0.29
CA TYR A 229 5.85 7.82 0.47
C TYR A 229 6.00 9.34 0.64
N GLY A 230 5.39 10.14 -0.24
CA GLY A 230 5.54 11.60 -0.25
C GLY A 230 4.56 12.33 0.67
N LEU A 231 5.03 12.93 1.76
CA LEU A 231 4.16 13.58 2.76
C LEU A 231 3.61 14.96 2.34
N LEU A 232 4.08 15.50 1.22
CA LEU A 232 3.44 16.67 0.60
C LEU A 232 2.02 16.35 0.12
N ASP A 233 1.76 15.09 -0.26
CA ASP A 233 0.40 14.63 -0.49
C ASP A 233 -0.33 14.49 0.86
N TRP A 234 -1.40 15.28 1.03
CA TRP A 234 -2.19 15.25 2.25
C TRP A 234 -2.94 13.93 2.42
N SER A 235 -3.32 13.25 1.33
CA SER A 235 -4.01 11.96 1.39
C SER A 235 -3.16 10.87 2.03
N LEU A 236 -1.84 10.90 1.79
CA LEU A 236 -0.90 10.00 2.44
C LEU A 236 -0.72 10.33 3.93
N ARG A 237 -0.90 11.58 4.34
CA ARG A 237 -0.90 11.95 5.77
C ARG A 237 -2.15 11.45 6.51
N VAL A 238 -3.28 11.28 5.80
CA VAL A 238 -4.51 10.70 6.37
C VAL A 238 -4.25 9.30 6.91
N PHE A 239 -3.57 8.43 6.15
CA PHE A 239 -3.21 7.09 6.64
C PHE A 239 -2.33 7.12 7.90
N LEU A 240 -1.29 7.97 7.92
CA LEU A 240 -0.43 8.11 9.09
C LEU A 240 -1.21 8.59 10.31
N HIS A 241 -2.14 9.52 10.13
CA HIS A 241 -3.01 9.97 11.21
C HIS A 241 -4.00 8.88 11.63
N ARG A 242 -4.49 8.03 10.73
CA ARG A 242 -5.36 6.91 11.10
C ARG A 242 -4.63 5.83 11.92
N LEU A 243 -3.33 5.64 11.70
CA LEU A 243 -2.54 4.63 12.39
C LEU A 243 -1.95 5.12 13.73
N TRP A 244 -1.49 6.39 13.79
CA TRP A 244 -0.82 6.94 14.97
C TRP A 244 -1.43 8.24 15.52
N SER A 245 -2.55 8.72 14.97
CA SER A 245 -3.13 10.02 15.30
C SER A 245 -2.06 11.12 15.19
N ASP A 246 -1.86 11.91 16.24
CA ASP A 246 -0.78 12.90 16.37
C ASP A 246 0.48 12.35 17.08
N GLY A 247 0.46 11.05 17.41
CA GLY A 247 1.57 10.35 18.05
C GLY A 247 2.72 10.00 17.10
N GLN A 248 3.78 9.49 17.70
CA GLN A 248 4.95 8.95 17.01
C GLN A 248 4.81 7.45 16.79
N VAL A 249 5.60 6.91 15.87
CA VAL A 249 5.82 5.46 15.82
C VAL A 249 6.53 5.00 17.09
N ASP A 250 6.05 3.91 17.70
CA ASP A 250 6.66 3.37 18.92
C ASP A 250 8.03 2.71 18.65
N TYR A 251 8.23 2.25 17.42
CA TYR A 251 9.44 1.56 16.97
C TYR A 251 10.20 2.41 15.96
N ARG A 252 11.54 2.36 16.00
CA ARG A 252 12.40 3.06 15.05
C ARG A 252 11.99 2.70 13.62
N SER A 253 11.68 3.71 12.81
CA SER A 253 11.16 3.53 11.47
C SER A 253 11.91 4.42 10.49
N TRP A 254 11.83 4.10 9.19
CA TRP A 254 12.62 4.75 8.16
C TRP A 254 11.76 5.12 6.95
N ALA A 255 12.15 6.17 6.25
CA ALA A 255 11.53 6.57 4.98
C ALA A 255 12.61 6.72 3.91
N VAL A 256 12.50 5.99 2.80
CA VAL A 256 13.43 6.09 1.65
C VAL A 256 12.87 7.13 0.69
N GLN A 257 13.45 8.32 0.73
CA GLN A 257 12.99 9.46 -0.05
C GLN A 257 14.16 10.40 -0.40
N PRO A 258 14.77 10.28 -1.60
CA PRO A 258 16.01 10.97 -1.95
C PRO A 258 15.88 12.49 -2.01
N ALA A 259 14.68 13.01 -2.30
CA ALA A 259 14.42 14.42 -2.53
C ALA A 259 13.49 15.06 -1.47
N ALA A 260 13.41 14.49 -0.26
CA ALA A 260 12.54 15.03 0.79
C ALA A 260 12.90 16.50 1.10
N GLY A 261 11.95 17.40 0.87
CA GLY A 261 12.11 18.83 1.18
C GLY A 261 12.23 19.08 2.68
N VAL A 262 12.54 20.32 3.09
CA VAL A 262 12.64 20.69 4.52
C VAL A 262 11.38 20.30 5.29
N VAL A 263 10.21 20.60 4.72
CA VAL A 263 8.91 20.32 5.31
C VAL A 263 8.69 18.81 5.52
N GLU A 264 9.00 17.98 4.52
CA GLU A 264 8.83 16.52 4.64
C GLU A 264 9.78 15.89 5.66
N ARG A 265 11.04 16.33 5.69
CA ARG A 265 11.99 15.87 6.71
C ARG A 265 11.52 16.19 8.12
N GLU A 266 10.97 17.39 8.33
CA GLU A 266 10.40 17.77 9.62
C GLU A 266 9.11 17.00 9.94
N PHE A 267 8.27 16.68 8.94
CA PHE A 267 7.13 15.78 9.16
C PHE A 267 7.59 14.39 9.61
N TRP A 268 8.56 13.79 8.93
CA TRP A 268 9.08 12.47 9.30
C TRP A 268 9.70 12.47 10.71
N LYS A 269 10.53 13.49 11.01
CA LYS A 269 11.12 13.67 12.34
C LYS A 269 10.06 13.80 13.43
N LYS A 270 9.00 14.59 13.20
CA LYS A 270 7.86 14.71 14.14
C LYS A 270 7.18 13.37 14.39
N ARG A 271 7.14 12.48 13.40
CA ARG A 271 6.57 11.13 13.51
C ARG A 271 7.53 10.09 14.07
N GLY A 272 8.78 10.43 14.37
CA GLY A 272 9.80 9.46 14.83
C GLY A 272 10.36 8.58 13.71
N VAL A 273 10.25 9.02 12.46
CA VAL A 273 10.72 8.29 11.27
C VAL A 273 12.00 8.95 10.75
N GLU A 274 13.03 8.15 10.50
CA GLU A 274 14.32 8.59 10.00
C GLU A 274 14.32 8.63 8.45
N PRO A 275 14.39 9.84 7.83
CA PRO A 275 14.47 9.93 6.38
C PRO A 275 15.85 9.52 5.88
N SER A 276 15.88 8.67 4.85
CA SER A 276 17.07 8.29 4.11
C SER A 276 17.10 9.03 2.78
N ALA A 277 18.21 9.72 2.50
CA ALA A 277 18.42 10.45 1.25
C ALA A 277 18.77 9.55 0.05
N ARG A 278 18.71 8.22 0.21
CA ARG A 278 19.02 7.27 -0.87
C ARG A 278 17.88 7.20 -1.88
N GLY A 279 18.23 6.93 -3.14
CA GLY A 279 17.26 6.61 -4.17
C GLY A 279 16.56 5.28 -3.89
N LEU A 280 15.29 5.15 -4.30
CA LEU A 280 14.54 3.90 -4.11
C LEU A 280 15.25 2.72 -4.78
N ASP A 281 15.69 2.88 -6.03
CA ASP A 281 16.38 1.83 -6.79
C ASP A 281 17.70 1.42 -6.16
N GLU A 282 18.50 2.40 -5.73
CA GLU A 282 19.77 2.16 -5.03
C GLU A 282 19.52 1.39 -3.73
N PHE A 283 18.52 1.81 -2.96
CA PHE A 283 18.17 1.18 -1.69
C PHE A 283 17.70 -0.27 -1.89
N VAL A 284 16.81 -0.50 -2.86
CA VAL A 284 16.31 -1.84 -3.19
C VAL A 284 17.43 -2.75 -3.69
N SER A 285 18.33 -2.24 -4.54
CA SER A 285 19.48 -2.99 -5.06
C SER A 285 20.36 -3.53 -3.91
N ILE A 286 20.62 -2.70 -2.90
CA ILE A 286 21.40 -3.10 -1.72
C ILE A 286 20.70 -4.20 -0.92
N LEU A 287 19.38 -4.12 -0.72
CA LEU A 287 18.64 -5.15 -0.01
C LEU A 287 18.57 -6.46 -0.80
N ARG A 288 18.45 -6.39 -2.14
CA ARG A 288 18.47 -7.57 -3.02
C ARG A 288 19.81 -8.30 -2.96
N ALA A 289 20.93 -7.56 -2.98
CA ALA A 289 22.26 -8.15 -2.84
C ALA A 289 22.39 -8.91 -1.51
N ARG A 290 21.93 -8.31 -0.40
CA ARG A 290 21.94 -8.97 0.92
C ARG A 290 21.05 -10.21 1.00
N LEU A 291 19.89 -10.18 0.34
CA LEU A 291 19.02 -11.35 0.26
C LEU A 291 19.72 -12.49 -0.47
N ALA A 292 20.35 -12.22 -1.61
CA ALA A 292 21.10 -13.21 -2.36
C ALA A 292 22.24 -13.83 -1.53
N ASP A 293 23.00 -13.01 -0.81
CA ASP A 293 24.08 -13.48 0.07
C ASP A 293 23.54 -14.38 1.20
N THR A 294 22.40 -14.02 1.80
CA THR A 294 21.75 -14.80 2.88
C THR A 294 21.27 -16.16 2.38
N THR A 295 20.67 -16.21 1.18
CA THR A 295 20.23 -17.46 0.56
C THR A 295 21.41 -18.38 0.23
N LEU A 296 22.53 -17.82 -0.24
CA LEU A 296 23.76 -18.58 -0.51
C LEU A 296 24.37 -19.17 0.76
N GLU A 297 24.44 -18.41 1.86
CA GLU A 297 24.93 -18.92 3.14
C GLU A 297 24.04 -20.03 3.72
N GLY A 298 22.72 -19.94 3.52
CA GLY A 298 21.77 -20.98 3.91
C GLY A 298 21.90 -22.28 3.11
N ALA A 299 22.20 -22.19 1.81
CA ALA A 299 22.34 -23.35 0.92
C ALA A 299 23.65 -24.14 1.11
N VAL A 300 24.65 -23.56 1.78
CA VAL A 300 25.96 -24.17 2.03
C VAL A 300 26.03 -24.88 3.39
N ARG A 301 25.01 -24.74 4.24
CA ARG A 301 24.88 -25.42 5.55
C ARG A 301 24.00 -26.66 5.46
#